data_AF-A0A7V0MZX7-F1
#
_entry.id   AF-A0A7V0MZX7-F1
#
_cell.length_a   1.000
_cell.length_b   1.000
_cell.length_c   1.000
_cell.angle_alpha   90.00
_cell.angle_beta   90.00
_cell.angle_gamma   90.00
#
_symmetry.space_group_name_H-M   'P 1'
#
loop_
_entity.id
_entity.type
_entity.pdbx_description
1 polymer ?
#
loop_
_entity_poly.entity_id
_entity_poly.type
_entity_poly.pdbx_seq_one_letter_code
_entity_poly.pdbx_strand_id
1 'polypeptide(L)'
;MQILAPSIQTIPRNTEPPTEELRYLSGRKMFKKRKKEEGSHSSFMLTYTNLMMLLMTFFIVLVSMGRIQEEKVKIGMYSFREAFFSGGLGMLFGSKKPIDFKYLIQQERIKLQKKISTSLERALEKEKKKVEIVPVKEGIALRIPGEILFDLGKAELKPEAKKILDKLVPVFKKYN
;
A
#
# COMPACT_ATOMS: atom_id res chain seq x y z
N MET A 1 -86.12 53.00 -10.29
CA MET A 1 -87.11 51.98 -9.89
C MET A 1 -86.50 50.62 -10.21
N GLN A 2 -85.91 49.88 -9.26
CA GLN A 2 -86.60 48.92 -8.36
C GLN A 2 -87.50 47.99 -9.19
N ILE A 3 -87.37 46.65 -9.25
CA ILE A 3 -87.00 45.68 -8.22
C ILE A 3 -86.60 44.31 -8.85
N LEU A 4 -85.69 43.59 -8.20
CA LEU A 4 -85.60 42.12 -7.98
C LEU A 4 -85.21 41.13 -9.11
N ALA A 5 -84.08 40.45 -8.89
CA ALA A 5 -83.95 38.99 -8.98
C ALA A 5 -83.74 38.45 -7.54
N PRO A 6 -83.65 37.13 -7.23
CA PRO A 6 -83.98 35.87 -7.94
C PRO A 6 -84.79 34.87 -7.04
N SER A 7 -85.19 33.66 -7.54
CA SER A 7 -85.37 32.43 -6.71
C SER A 7 -85.61 31.12 -7.52
N ILE A 8 -84.61 30.22 -7.49
CA ILE A 8 -84.66 28.75 -7.23
C ILE A 8 -85.27 27.76 -8.27
N GLN A 9 -84.34 27.00 -8.91
CA GLN A 9 -84.27 25.54 -9.14
C GLN A 9 -85.52 24.71 -9.53
N THR A 10 -85.42 23.96 -10.64
CA THR A 10 -85.33 22.48 -10.67
C THR A 10 -85.12 21.96 -12.11
N ILE A 11 -84.20 21.01 -12.27
CA ILE A 11 -83.95 20.23 -13.49
C ILE A 11 -84.85 18.99 -13.45
N PRO A 12 -85.39 18.52 -14.60
CA PRO A 12 -85.44 17.07 -14.76
C PRO A 12 -85.01 16.54 -16.14
N ARG A 13 -84.35 15.36 -16.04
CA ARG A 13 -84.34 14.21 -16.95
C ARG A 13 -83.66 14.30 -18.31
N ASN A 14 -82.40 13.85 -18.28
CA ASN A 14 -81.82 12.79 -19.11
C ASN A 14 -82.72 12.18 -20.20
N THR A 15 -82.32 12.35 -21.47
CA THR A 15 -82.51 11.37 -22.55
C THR A 15 -81.25 11.35 -23.41
N GLU A 16 -80.43 10.32 -23.23
CA GLU A 16 -79.24 9.99 -24.05
C GLU A 16 -79.65 9.60 -25.48
N PRO A 17 -78.88 9.96 -26.54
CA PRO A 17 -79.08 9.44 -27.89
C PRO A 17 -78.58 7.98 -28.04
N PRO A 18 -79.04 7.24 -29.07
CA PRO A 18 -79.02 5.78 -29.14
C PRO A 18 -77.65 5.13 -29.42
N THR A 19 -77.53 3.87 -29.01
CA THR A 19 -76.34 3.14 -28.55
C THR A 19 -75.50 2.39 -29.59
N GLU A 20 -75.57 2.67 -30.89
CA GLU A 20 -75.12 1.68 -31.90
C GLU A 20 -73.85 1.99 -32.74
N GLU A 21 -73.28 3.19 -32.70
CA GLU A 21 -72.16 3.54 -33.61
C GLU A 21 -70.73 3.37 -33.06
N LEU A 22 -70.53 3.05 -31.78
CA LEU A 22 -69.17 2.96 -31.20
C LEU A 22 -68.54 1.56 -31.22
N ARG A 23 -69.15 0.58 -31.91
CA ARG A 23 -68.71 -0.84 -31.84
C ARG A 23 -67.73 -1.27 -32.94
N TYR A 24 -67.34 -0.41 -33.88
CA TYR A 24 -66.59 -0.82 -35.08
C TYR A 24 -65.24 -0.16 -35.34
N LEU A 25 -64.58 0.44 -34.34
CA LEU A 25 -63.21 0.93 -34.55
C LEU A 25 -62.19 0.32 -33.58
N SER A 26 -61.21 -0.35 -34.21
CA SER A 26 -59.87 -0.62 -33.70
C SER A 26 -59.65 -1.97 -32.97
N GLY A 27 -59.85 -3.06 -33.70
CA GLY A 27 -59.13 -4.31 -33.48
C GLY A 27 -57.63 -4.16 -33.78
N ARG A 28 -56.88 -3.53 -32.88
CA ARG A 28 -55.41 -3.45 -32.95
C ARG A 28 -54.83 -4.75 -32.38
N LYS A 29 -54.35 -5.63 -33.27
CA LYS A 29 -53.62 -6.87 -32.92
C LYS A 29 -52.57 -6.58 -31.84
N MET A 30 -52.74 -7.18 -30.66
CA MET A 30 -51.75 -7.21 -29.60
C MET A 30 -50.49 -7.95 -30.07
N PHE A 31 -49.42 -7.22 -30.35
CA PHE A 31 -48.08 -7.78 -30.16
C PHE A 31 -47.86 -7.93 -28.66
N LYS A 32 -48.13 -9.13 -28.13
CA LYS A 32 -47.80 -9.51 -26.76
C LYS A 32 -46.28 -9.58 -26.64
N LYS A 33 -45.65 -8.44 -26.35
CA LYS A 33 -44.25 -8.35 -25.94
C LYS A 33 -44.13 -9.20 -24.68
N ARG A 34 -43.39 -10.32 -24.75
CA ARG A 34 -43.04 -11.10 -23.56
C ARG A 34 -42.35 -10.13 -22.61
N LYS A 35 -43.01 -9.76 -21.50
CA LYS A 35 -42.30 -9.27 -20.33
C LYS A 35 -41.35 -10.40 -19.97
N LYS A 36 -40.06 -10.21 -20.26
CA LYS A 36 -39.07 -10.85 -19.40
C LYS A 36 -39.40 -10.35 -18.02
N GLU A 37 -39.62 -11.27 -17.10
CA GLU A 37 -39.49 -11.00 -15.68
C GLU A 37 -38.02 -10.69 -15.43
N GLU A 38 -37.58 -9.52 -15.89
CA GLU A 38 -36.41 -8.85 -15.34
C GLU A 38 -36.90 -8.42 -13.97
N GLY A 39 -36.62 -9.28 -12.98
CA GLY A 39 -36.87 -8.99 -11.59
C GLY A 39 -36.41 -7.57 -11.35
N SER A 40 -37.36 -6.71 -10.97
CA SER A 40 -37.13 -5.33 -10.61
C SER A 40 -36.22 -5.33 -9.39
N HIS A 41 -34.93 -5.54 -9.62
CA HIS A 41 -33.89 -5.26 -8.65
C HIS A 41 -34.14 -3.80 -8.32
N SER A 42 -34.54 -3.55 -7.07
CA SER A 42 -35.01 -2.22 -6.70
C SER A 42 -33.95 -1.22 -7.13
N SER A 43 -34.36 -0.05 -7.64
CA SER A 43 -33.40 0.98 -8.06
C SER A 43 -32.36 1.28 -6.98
N PHE A 44 -32.74 1.07 -5.70
CA PHE A 44 -31.86 1.16 -4.53
C PHE A 44 -30.81 0.03 -4.43
N MET A 45 -31.15 -1.19 -4.82
CA MET A 45 -30.21 -2.32 -4.88
C MET A 45 -29.12 -2.08 -5.94
N LEU A 46 -29.46 -1.42 -7.05
CA LEU A 46 -28.48 -1.04 -8.09
C LEU A 46 -27.49 0.02 -7.59
N THR A 47 -27.96 1.04 -6.87
CA THR A 47 -27.07 2.06 -6.28
C THR A 47 -26.19 1.48 -5.17
N TYR A 48 -26.73 0.56 -4.38
CA TYR A 48 -25.98 -0.12 -3.32
C TYR A 48 -24.90 -1.03 -3.90
N THR A 49 -25.23 -1.86 -4.89
CA THR A 49 -24.27 -2.74 -5.55
C THR A 49 -23.19 -1.95 -6.28
N ASN A 50 -23.51 -0.81 -6.88
CA ASN A 50 -22.53 0.08 -7.48
C ASN A 50 -21.55 0.66 -6.43
N LEU A 51 -22.06 1.11 -5.27
CA LEU A 51 -21.20 1.58 -4.17
C LEU A 51 -20.28 0.48 -3.63
N MET A 52 -20.81 -0.75 -3.46
CA MET A 52 -20.02 -1.89 -3.00
C MET A 52 -18.96 -2.33 -4.02
N MET A 53 -19.26 -2.30 -5.32
CA MET A 53 -18.27 -2.55 -6.37
C MET A 53 -17.19 -1.47 -6.42
N LEU A 54 -17.54 -0.19 -6.26
CA LEU A 54 -16.56 0.90 -6.17
C LEU A 54 -15.63 0.71 -4.98
N LEU A 55 -16.16 0.32 -3.82
CA LEU A 55 -15.35 0.06 -2.64
C LEU A 55 -14.42 -1.14 -2.83
N MET A 56 -14.94 -2.23 -3.42
CA MET A 56 -14.16 -3.45 -3.70
C MET A 56 -13.05 -3.19 -4.72
N THR A 57 -13.35 -2.52 -5.83
CA THR A 57 -12.35 -2.15 -6.85
C THR A 57 -11.33 -1.15 -6.31
N PHE A 58 -11.73 -0.21 -5.46
CA PHE A 58 -10.82 0.71 -4.77
C PHE A 58 -9.81 -0.05 -3.88
N PHE A 59 -10.27 -1.01 -3.06
CA PHE A 59 -9.37 -1.81 -2.23
C PHE A 59 -8.44 -2.71 -3.05
N ILE A 60 -8.92 -3.28 -4.17
CA ILE A 60 -8.06 -4.06 -5.07
C ILE A 60 -6.95 -3.19 -5.66
N VAL A 61 -7.26 -1.94 -6.05
CA VAL A 61 -6.24 -0.99 -6.55
C VAL A 61 -5.23 -0.63 -5.46
N LEU A 62 -5.68 -0.36 -4.23
CA LEU A 62 -4.79 -0.10 -3.09
C LEU A 62 -3.86 -1.27 -2.81
N VAL A 63 -4.40 -2.50 -2.80
CA VAL A 63 -3.63 -3.73 -2.57
C VAL A 63 -2.65 -3.99 -3.72
N SER A 64 -3.05 -3.72 -4.97
CA SER A 64 -2.22 -3.87 -6.17
C SER A 64 -0.99 -2.95 -6.15
N MET A 65 -1.12 -1.72 -5.64
CA MET A 65 0.00 -0.78 -5.51
C MET A 65 0.86 -1.03 -4.26
N GLY A 66 0.42 -1.93 -3.38
CA GLY A 66 1.11 -2.31 -2.16
C GLY A 66 2.34 -3.19 -2.43
N ARG A 67 3.42 -2.62 -2.95
CA ARG A 67 4.72 -3.31 -2.90
C ARG A 67 5.28 -3.24 -1.49
N ILE A 68 5.20 -4.37 -0.78
CA ILE A 68 5.82 -4.55 0.52
C ILE A 68 7.34 -4.62 0.32
N GLN A 69 8.03 -3.50 0.55
CA GLN A 69 9.49 -3.49 0.68
C GLN A 69 9.84 -3.77 2.14
N GLU A 70 10.43 -4.94 2.43
CA GLU A 70 10.74 -5.38 3.79
C GLU A 70 11.59 -4.37 4.57
N GLU A 71 12.51 -3.67 3.91
CA GLU A 71 13.33 -2.63 4.53
C GLU A 71 12.46 -1.48 5.05
N LYS A 72 11.49 -1.02 4.25
CA LYS A 72 10.59 0.09 4.62
C LYS A 72 9.54 -0.31 5.66
N VAL A 73 9.08 -1.56 5.64
CA VAL A 73 8.15 -2.10 6.64
C VAL A 73 8.82 -2.27 7.99
N LYS A 74 10.06 -2.80 8.04
CA LYS A 74 10.85 -2.83 9.26
C LYS A 74 11.06 -1.42 9.81
N ILE A 75 11.48 -0.47 8.97
CA ILE A 75 11.67 0.94 9.34
C ILE A 75 10.37 1.57 9.89
N GLY A 76 9.24 1.34 9.23
CA GLY A 76 7.93 1.83 9.67
C GLY A 76 7.48 1.22 11.00
N MET A 77 7.70 -0.08 11.18
CA MET A 77 7.32 -0.80 12.40
C MET A 77 8.23 -0.46 13.58
N TYR A 78 9.52 -0.21 13.37
CA TYR A 78 10.42 0.31 14.40
C TYR A 78 10.05 1.73 14.82
N SER A 79 9.68 2.58 13.87
CA SER A 79 9.28 3.96 14.15
C SER A 79 7.89 4.05 14.77
N PHE A 80 6.97 3.16 14.40
CA PHE A 80 5.67 3.02 15.03
C PHE A 80 5.83 2.51 16.47
N ARG A 81 6.67 1.49 16.67
CA ARG A 81 7.00 0.98 18.00
C ARG A 81 7.61 2.10 18.85
N GLU A 82 8.61 2.80 18.34
CA GLU A 82 9.25 3.90 19.08
C GLU A 82 8.26 5.04 19.32
N ALA A 83 7.49 5.51 18.34
CA ALA A 83 6.48 6.55 18.55
C ALA A 83 5.32 6.10 19.47
N PHE A 84 5.04 4.80 19.57
CA PHE A 84 4.03 4.26 20.48
C PHE A 84 4.57 4.20 21.92
N PHE A 85 5.80 3.70 22.10
CA PHE A 85 6.46 3.62 23.42
C PHE A 85 7.00 4.99 23.90
N SER A 86 7.49 5.83 22.98
CA SER A 86 7.96 7.20 23.19
C SER A 86 6.86 8.24 23.06
N GLY A 87 5.69 7.91 22.50
CA GLY A 87 4.56 8.84 22.39
C GLY A 87 3.71 8.89 23.66
N GLY A 88 3.65 7.80 24.42
CA GLY A 88 3.04 7.80 25.75
C GLY A 88 3.86 8.55 26.82
N LEU A 89 5.19 8.48 26.75
CA LEU A 89 6.11 9.10 27.72
C LEU A 89 6.81 10.38 27.21
N GLY A 90 7.14 10.47 25.92
CA GLY A 90 7.82 11.62 25.33
C GLY A 90 6.91 12.81 25.06
N MET A 91 5.59 12.60 24.93
CA MET A 91 4.61 13.69 24.93
C MET A 91 4.47 14.33 26.32
N LEU A 92 4.65 13.55 27.40
CA LEU A 92 4.69 14.06 28.78
C LEU A 92 5.98 14.85 29.08
N PHE A 93 7.09 14.51 28.42
CA PHE A 93 8.40 15.15 28.63
C PHE A 93 8.78 16.21 27.58
N GLY A 94 7.81 16.77 26.85
CA GLY A 94 7.98 18.01 26.07
C GLY A 94 9.02 18.00 24.96
N SER A 95 9.57 16.84 24.61
CA SER A 95 10.66 16.73 23.64
C SER A 95 10.08 16.60 22.23
N LYS A 96 9.64 17.73 21.66
CA LYS A 96 9.38 17.85 20.21
C LYS A 96 10.71 17.80 19.47
N LYS A 97 11.31 16.62 19.35
CA LYS A 97 12.28 16.36 18.28
C LYS A 97 11.48 15.79 17.12
N PRO A 98 11.46 16.45 15.94
CA PRO A 98 10.95 15.79 14.76
C PRO A 98 11.77 14.52 14.58
N ILE A 99 11.10 13.37 14.54
CA ILE A 99 11.74 12.09 14.30
C ILE A 99 12.22 12.12 12.86
N ASP A 100 13.48 12.52 12.65
CA ASP A 100 14.10 12.46 11.35
C ASP A 100 14.46 11.00 11.04
N PHE A 101 13.57 10.35 10.32
CA PHE A 101 13.72 8.97 9.83
C PHE A 101 15.07 8.75 9.14
N LYS A 102 15.61 9.76 8.45
CA LYS A 102 16.91 9.68 7.77
C LYS A 102 18.06 9.54 8.76
N TYR A 103 17.99 10.27 9.88
CA TYR A 103 19.00 10.22 10.93
C TYR A 103 19.02 8.85 11.63
N LEU A 104 17.85 8.27 11.91
CA LEU A 104 17.74 6.96 12.54
C LEU A 104 18.28 5.83 11.65
N ILE A 105 17.95 5.86 10.36
CA ILE A 105 18.49 4.91 9.38
C ILE A 105 20.01 5.05 9.28
N GLN A 106 20.50 6.29 9.27
CA GLN A 106 21.94 6.55 9.22
C GLN A 106 22.65 6.05 10.48
N GLN A 107 22.06 6.24 11.66
CA GLN A 107 22.56 5.73 12.94
C GLN A 107 22.66 4.19 12.96
N GLU A 108 21.64 3.48 12.49
CA GLU A 108 21.68 2.01 12.43
C GLU A 108 22.73 1.52 11.43
N ARG A 109 22.83 2.14 10.25
CA ARG A 109 23.86 1.82 9.27
C ARG A 109 25.27 2.03 9.85
N ILE A 110 25.49 3.14 10.53
CA ILE A 110 26.77 3.43 11.21
C ILE A 110 27.06 2.41 12.32
N LYS A 111 26.05 2.06 13.13
CA LYS A 111 26.19 1.04 14.20
C LYS A 111 26.52 -0.33 13.63
N LEU A 112 25.86 -0.73 12.54
CA LEU A 112 26.10 -2.01 11.89
C LEU A 112 27.51 -2.05 11.26
N GLN A 113 27.89 -1.00 10.54
CA GLN A 113 29.25 -0.86 9.99
C GLN A 113 30.30 -0.94 11.10
N LYS A 114 30.08 -0.27 12.23
CA LYS A 114 31.00 -0.33 13.39
C LYS A 114 31.08 -1.73 14.01
N LYS A 115 29.97 -2.47 14.08
CA LYS A 115 29.97 -3.86 14.58
C LYS A 115 30.74 -4.80 13.65
N ILE A 116 30.55 -4.66 12.35
CA ILE A 116 31.25 -5.48 11.35
C ILE A 116 32.74 -5.14 11.34
N SER A 117 33.12 -3.86 11.35
CA SER A 117 34.53 -3.44 11.40
C SER A 117 35.22 -3.99 12.65
N THR A 118 34.58 -3.88 13.82
CA THR A 118 35.11 -4.46 15.07
C THR A 118 35.26 -5.98 14.99
N SER A 119 34.31 -6.67 14.34
CA SER A 119 34.37 -8.13 14.17
C SER A 119 35.51 -8.55 13.25
N LEU A 120 35.72 -7.81 12.15
CA LEU A 120 36.82 -8.00 11.22
C LEU A 120 38.17 -7.71 11.87
N GLU A 121 38.27 -6.62 12.63
CA GLU A 121 39.48 -6.25 13.37
C GLU A 121 39.89 -7.30 14.40
N ARG A 122 38.92 -7.96 15.06
CA ARG A 122 39.17 -9.08 15.97
C ARG A 122 39.63 -10.34 15.23
N ALA A 123 38.99 -10.67 14.11
CA ALA A 123 39.38 -11.82 13.30
C ALA A 123 40.80 -11.66 12.72
N LEU A 124 41.19 -10.41 12.43
CA LEU A 124 42.47 -10.05 11.83
C LEU A 124 43.51 -9.52 12.84
N GLU A 125 43.29 -9.67 14.15
CA GLU A 125 44.12 -9.02 15.18
C GLU A 125 45.62 -9.30 15.05
N LYS A 126 45.99 -10.52 14.63
CA LYS A 126 47.38 -10.96 14.39
C LYS A 126 47.96 -10.47 13.04
N GLU A 127 47.12 -10.03 12.11
CA GLU A 127 47.46 -9.67 10.73
C GLU A 127 47.04 -8.23 10.40
N LYS A 128 46.72 -7.40 11.42
CA LYS A 128 46.27 -6.01 11.31
C LYS A 128 47.13 -5.11 10.43
N LYS A 129 48.43 -5.41 10.28
CA LYS A 129 49.37 -4.65 9.43
C LYS A 129 49.28 -5.01 7.94
N LYS A 130 48.61 -6.12 7.59
CA LYS A 130 48.51 -6.66 6.24
C LYS A 130 47.18 -6.34 5.54
N VAL A 131 46.16 -5.94 6.30
CA VAL A 131 44.80 -5.74 5.78
C VAL A 131 44.23 -4.43 6.33
N GLU A 132 43.79 -3.56 5.43
CA GLU A 132 43.11 -2.32 5.80
C GLU A 132 41.59 -2.50 5.68
N ILE A 133 40.88 -2.02 6.69
CA ILE A 133 39.42 -2.02 6.73
C ILE A 133 38.95 -0.57 6.62
N VAL A 134 38.30 -0.24 5.50
CA VAL A 134 37.86 1.13 5.20
C VAL A 134 36.33 1.18 5.16
N PRO A 135 35.68 1.96 6.04
CA PRO A 135 34.25 2.19 5.95
C PRO A 135 33.95 3.03 4.69
N VAL A 136 32.96 2.60 3.91
CA VAL A 136 32.48 3.28 2.71
C VAL A 136 30.97 3.54 2.82
N LYS A 137 30.42 4.46 2.02
CA LYS A 137 29.01 4.87 2.12
C LYS A 137 28.03 3.68 2.05
N GLU A 138 28.37 2.68 1.26
CA GLU A 138 27.53 1.50 0.99
C GLU A 138 27.88 0.30 1.88
N GLY A 139 28.96 0.35 2.69
CA GLY A 139 29.42 -0.81 3.45
C GLY A 139 30.84 -0.69 3.96
N ILE A 140 31.60 -1.78 3.87
CA ILE A 140 32.99 -1.85 4.33
C ILE A 140 33.84 -2.45 3.21
N ALA A 141 34.92 -1.77 2.87
CA ALA A 141 35.92 -2.27 1.93
C ALA A 141 37.10 -2.86 2.70
N LEU A 142 37.41 -4.13 2.45
CA LEU A 142 38.71 -4.70 2.82
C LEU A 142 39.71 -4.44 1.70
N ARG A 143 40.86 -3.84 2.03
CA ARG A 143 41.99 -3.68 1.12
C ARG A 143 43.13 -4.57 1.57
N ILE A 144 43.58 -5.42 0.67
CA ILE A 144 44.71 -6.32 0.88
C ILE A 144 45.73 -6.04 -0.22
N PRO A 145 46.96 -5.60 0.11
CA PRO A 145 48.01 -5.39 -0.88
C PRO A 145 48.34 -6.68 -1.65
N GLY A 146 48.58 -6.54 -2.96
CA GLY A 146 48.87 -7.67 -3.83
C GLY A 146 50.10 -8.48 -3.41
N GLU A 147 51.12 -7.83 -2.84
CA GLU A 147 52.35 -8.49 -2.34
C GLU A 147 52.10 -9.52 -1.24
N ILE A 148 51.01 -9.36 -0.49
CA ILE A 148 50.61 -10.29 0.58
C ILE A 148 49.84 -11.47 0.00
N LEU A 149 49.12 -11.26 -1.11
CA LEU A 149 48.31 -12.27 -1.77
C LEU A 149 49.12 -13.15 -2.72
N PHE A 150 50.04 -12.53 -3.47
CA PHE A 150 50.71 -13.13 -4.62
C PHE A 150 52.22 -12.92 -4.59
N ASP A 151 52.95 -13.82 -5.25
CA ASP A 151 54.35 -13.60 -5.62
C ASP A 151 54.44 -12.73 -6.88
N LEU A 152 55.56 -12.03 -7.05
CA LEU A 152 55.78 -11.17 -8.20
C LEU A 152 55.66 -11.98 -9.50
N GLY A 153 54.75 -11.58 -10.39
CA GLY A 153 54.52 -12.26 -11.67
C GLY A 153 53.77 -13.59 -11.58
N LYS A 154 53.24 -13.99 -10.42
CA LYS A 154 52.42 -15.20 -10.26
C LYS A 154 50.99 -14.84 -9.87
N ALA A 155 50.02 -15.62 -10.35
CA ALA A 155 48.61 -15.50 -9.98
C ALA A 155 48.19 -16.44 -8.84
N GLU A 156 49.12 -17.27 -8.36
CA GLU A 156 48.86 -18.26 -7.31
C GLU A 156 48.89 -17.61 -5.93
N LEU A 157 47.86 -17.91 -5.13
CA LEU A 157 47.77 -17.41 -3.77
C LEU A 157 48.86 -18.02 -2.89
N LYS A 158 49.58 -17.15 -2.17
CA LYS A 158 50.54 -17.55 -1.13
C LYS A 158 49.86 -18.40 -0.05
N PRO A 159 50.58 -19.35 0.57
CA PRO A 159 50.04 -20.13 1.69
C PRO A 159 49.70 -19.24 2.90
N GLU A 160 50.39 -18.11 3.07
CA GLU A 160 50.03 -17.10 4.07
C GLU A 160 48.70 -16.43 3.74
N ALA A 161 48.47 -16.06 2.48
CA ALA A 161 47.23 -15.42 2.03
C ALA A 161 46.00 -16.30 2.27
N LYS A 162 46.12 -17.61 2.04
CA LYS A 162 45.05 -18.58 2.34
C LYS A 162 44.65 -18.54 3.82
N LYS A 163 45.63 -18.50 4.74
CA LYS A 163 45.36 -18.39 6.19
C LYS A 163 44.61 -17.10 6.56
N ILE A 164 44.89 -15.99 5.88
CA ILE A 164 44.18 -14.71 6.10
C ILE A 164 42.72 -14.84 5.63
N LEU A 165 42.53 -15.36 4.41
CA LEU A 165 41.21 -15.52 3.81
C LEU A 165 40.32 -16.48 4.61
N ASP A 166 40.88 -17.59 5.12
CA ASP A 166 40.17 -18.55 5.95
C ASP A 166 39.61 -17.93 7.24
N LYS A 167 40.29 -16.92 7.81
CA LYS A 167 39.80 -16.17 8.97
C LYS A 167 38.66 -15.21 8.63
N LEU A 168 38.54 -14.78 7.37
CA LEU A 168 37.49 -13.87 6.90
C LEU A 168 36.20 -14.60 6.54
N VAL A 169 36.29 -15.83 6.04
CA VAL A 169 35.14 -16.69 5.70
C VAL A 169 34.06 -16.74 6.81
N PRO A 170 34.36 -17.00 8.10
CA PRO A 170 33.32 -17.05 9.14
C PRO A 170 32.64 -15.71 9.37
N VAL A 171 33.34 -14.59 9.16
CA VAL A 171 32.75 -13.25 9.27
C VAL A 171 31.77 -13.04 8.13
N PHE A 172 32.14 -13.39 6.89
CA PHE A 172 31.25 -13.26 5.73
C PHE A 172 30.01 -14.15 5.84
N LYS A 173 30.14 -15.40 6.32
CA LYS A 173 28.99 -16.29 6.54
C LYS A 173 27.98 -15.76 7.57
N LYS A 174 28.41 -14.92 8.51
CA LYS A 174 27.55 -14.38 9.56
C LYS A 174 26.68 -13.22 9.07
N TYR A 175 27.10 -12.52 8.02
CA TYR A 175 26.45 -11.29 7.53
C TYR A 175 25.91 -11.43 6.09
N ASN A 176 25.85 -12.66 5.56
CA ASN A 176 25.22 -13.03 4.30
C ASN A 176 23.95 -13.84 4.59
#